data_AF-A0A3L6EI77-F1
#
_entry.id   AF-A0A3L6EI77-F1
#
_cell.length_a   1.000
_cell.length_b   1.000
_cell.length_c   1.000
_cell.angle_alpha   90.00
_cell.angle_beta   90.00
_cell.angle_gamma   90.00
#
_symmetry.space_group_name_H-M   'P 1'
#
loop_
_entity.id
_entity.type
_entity.pdbx_description
1 polymer ?
#
loop_
_entity_poly.entity_id
_entity_poly.type
_entity_poly.pdbx_seq_one_letter_code
_entity_poly.pdbx_strand_id
1 'polypeptide(L)'
;MDVSVGSRARHLTDVDGDLWDLVRRDLQLKATFLYIDLNRCRQSNIDYTSSQVPFRITATGWVQEFNNTARIVKKIKLTGTPCKIFKKTALIKGMFTSDLEVARFEGAAIRTVSGIRGQVKKAAKIEPGDMLKRKGENIEGIARCTFEDIILMSDIVFLRA
;
A
#
# COMPACT_ATOMS: atom_id res chain seq x y z
N MET A 1 42.19 -24.13 -30.71
CA MET A 1 40.91 -23.50 -31.12
C MET A 1 39.86 -23.92 -30.10
N ASP A 2 38.86 -23.07 -29.86
CA ASP A 2 37.77 -23.13 -28.87
C ASP A 2 38.13 -22.49 -27.51
N VAL A 3 37.99 -21.17 -27.34
CA VAL A 3 36.80 -20.28 -27.23
C VAL A 3 36.17 -20.30 -25.83
N SER A 4 36.37 -19.15 -25.19
CA SER A 4 35.85 -18.66 -23.90
C SER A 4 34.34 -18.86 -23.70
N VAL A 5 33.93 -19.27 -22.49
CA VAL A 5 32.56 -19.12 -22.01
C VAL A 5 32.57 -18.18 -20.80
N GLY A 6 32.40 -16.89 -21.09
CA GLY A 6 32.14 -15.86 -20.10
C GLY A 6 30.73 -15.98 -19.54
N SER A 7 30.62 -16.16 -18.22
CA SER A 7 29.36 -16.18 -17.50
C SER A 7 28.81 -14.76 -17.33
N ARG A 8 27.97 -14.32 -18.28
CA ARG A 8 27.13 -13.10 -18.13
C ARG A 8 25.93 -13.41 -17.23
N ALA A 9 26.02 -13.08 -15.94
CA ALA A 9 24.86 -12.99 -15.07
C ALA A 9 24.02 -11.76 -15.51
N ARG A 10 22.78 -12.01 -15.94
CA ARG A 10 21.82 -10.97 -16.31
C ARG A 10 21.20 -10.38 -15.05
N HIS A 11 21.22 -9.04 -14.99
CA HIS A 11 20.42 -8.22 -14.08
C HIS A 11 18.97 -8.74 -14.01
N LEU A 12 18.57 -9.19 -12.83
CA LEU A 12 17.18 -9.38 -12.44
C LEU A 12 16.77 -8.10 -11.71
N THR A 13 15.76 -7.42 -12.24
CA THR A 13 15.31 -6.10 -11.79
C THR A 13 14.70 -6.14 -10.40
N ASP A 14 15.22 -5.27 -9.54
CA ASP A 14 14.70 -4.88 -8.23
C ASP A 14 13.25 -4.39 -8.31
N VAL A 15 12.26 -5.26 -8.06
CA VAL A 15 10.87 -4.81 -7.81
C VAL A 15 10.17 -5.61 -6.69
N ASP A 16 10.86 -6.54 -6.04
CA ASP A 16 10.29 -7.28 -4.90
C ASP A 16 10.68 -6.69 -3.53
N GLY A 17 11.70 -5.83 -3.48
CA GLY A 17 12.24 -5.27 -2.23
C GLY A 17 11.22 -4.42 -1.44
N ASP A 18 10.43 -3.61 -2.13
CA ASP A 18 9.51 -2.66 -1.50
C ASP A 18 8.25 -3.34 -0.93
N LEU A 19 7.81 -4.45 -1.55
CA LEU A 19 6.67 -5.22 -1.10
C LEU A 19 7.02 -6.04 0.16
N TRP A 20 8.22 -6.64 0.17
CA TRP A 20 8.76 -7.31 1.35
C TRP A 20 9.05 -6.31 2.47
N ASP A 21 9.49 -5.08 2.18
CA ASP A 21 9.73 -4.07 3.21
C ASP A 21 8.46 -3.46 3.79
N LEU A 22 7.38 -3.34 3.02
CA LEU A 22 6.07 -2.93 3.54
C LEU A 22 5.43 -4.02 4.40
N VAL A 23 5.50 -5.29 3.98
CA VAL A 23 5.02 -6.42 4.78
C VAL A 23 5.89 -6.62 6.03
N ARG A 24 7.21 -6.41 5.93
CA ARG A 24 8.14 -6.49 7.06
C ARG A 24 7.93 -5.34 8.05
N ARG A 25 7.61 -4.11 7.60
CA ARG A 25 7.18 -3.00 8.47
C ARG A 25 5.80 -3.23 9.10
N ASP A 26 4.90 -3.94 8.43
CA ASP A 26 3.57 -4.28 8.96
C ASP A 26 3.59 -5.41 9.99
N LEU A 27 4.40 -6.43 9.74
CA LEU A 27 4.64 -7.52 10.68
C LEU A 27 5.50 -7.06 11.86
N GLN A 28 6.46 -6.14 11.61
CA GLN A 28 7.15 -5.45 12.70
C GLN A 28 6.16 -4.67 13.53
N LEU A 29 5.23 -3.89 12.98
CA LEU A 29 4.26 -3.12 13.79
C LEU A 29 3.30 -3.97 14.64
N LYS A 30 3.06 -5.25 14.30
CA LYS A 30 2.18 -6.14 15.08
C LYS A 30 2.96 -7.04 16.05
N ALA A 31 4.12 -7.54 15.65
CA ALA A 31 5.03 -8.22 16.57
C ALA A 31 5.65 -7.26 17.58
N THR A 32 5.73 -5.96 17.26
CA THR A 32 6.25 -4.95 18.19
C THR A 32 5.31 -4.61 19.35
N PHE A 33 3.99 -4.84 19.27
CA PHE A 33 3.17 -4.73 20.49
C PHE A 33 3.41 -5.87 21.49
N LEU A 34 4.05 -6.97 21.05
CA LEU A 34 4.45 -8.08 21.92
C LEU A 34 5.99 -8.16 22.12
N TYR A 35 6.78 -7.39 21.37
CA TYR A 35 8.25 -7.42 21.41
C TYR A 35 8.94 -6.05 21.59
N ILE A 36 8.19 -4.95 21.62
CA ILE A 36 8.61 -3.68 22.24
C ILE A 36 8.01 -3.68 23.64
N ASP A 37 8.61 -4.40 24.57
CA ASP A 37 9.24 -3.68 25.68
C ASP A 37 10.74 -3.98 25.87
N LEU A 38 11.36 -4.86 25.06
CA LEU A 38 12.76 -5.26 25.30
C LEU A 38 13.81 -4.56 24.42
N ASN A 39 13.46 -4.05 23.22
CA ASN A 39 14.47 -3.48 22.30
C ASN A 39 14.43 -1.95 22.12
N ARG A 40 13.51 -1.23 22.79
CA ARG A 40 13.57 0.24 22.91
C ARG A 40 14.21 0.73 24.21
N CYS A 41 14.77 -0.20 25.01
CA CYS A 41 15.59 0.15 26.17
C CYS A 41 17.05 0.47 25.79
N ARG A 42 17.39 0.50 24.49
CA ARG A 42 18.78 0.56 24.01
C ARG A 42 19.17 1.79 23.20
N GLN A 43 18.47 2.91 23.38
CA GLN A 43 18.94 4.23 22.92
C GLN A 43 18.26 5.36 23.71
N SER A 44 18.39 5.34 25.03
CA SER A 44 18.57 6.61 25.71
C SER A 44 20.00 7.06 25.40
N ASN A 45 20.18 7.97 24.44
CA ASN A 45 21.30 8.89 24.54
C ASN A 45 21.01 9.70 25.80
N ILE A 46 21.71 9.36 26.87
CA ILE A 46 21.51 9.98 28.17
C ILE A 46 22.38 11.23 28.19
N ASP A 47 21.79 12.37 27.86
CA ASP A 47 22.34 13.65 28.25
C ASP A 47 21.99 13.85 29.73
N TYR A 48 22.91 13.47 30.62
CA TYR A 48 22.78 13.72 32.06
C TYR A 48 23.02 15.20 32.34
N THR A 49 21.96 16.00 32.43
CA THR A 49 22.01 17.25 33.21
C THR A 49 21.50 16.95 34.62
N SER A 50 22.27 17.42 35.62
CA SER A 50 22.19 16.92 36.99
C SER A 50 20.83 17.16 37.64
N SER A 51 20.26 16.08 38.22
CA SER A 51 19.21 16.01 39.25
C SER A 51 17.84 15.40 38.90
N GLN A 52 17.62 14.86 37.69
CA GLN A 52 16.38 14.13 37.40
C GLN A 52 16.66 12.69 36.93
N VAL A 53 16.27 11.72 37.77
CA VAL A 53 16.34 10.29 37.41
C VAL A 53 15.10 9.96 36.56
N PRO A 54 15.25 9.51 35.31
CA PRO A 54 14.10 9.20 34.48
C PRO A 54 13.33 8.00 35.05
N PHE A 55 12.00 8.13 35.11
CA PHE A 55 11.10 7.06 35.51
C PHE A 55 11.24 5.86 34.56
N ARG A 56 11.47 4.67 35.12
CA ARG A 56 11.92 3.48 34.37
C ARG A 56 10.82 2.53 33.91
N ILE A 57 9.56 2.76 34.31
CA ILE A 57 8.44 1.88 33.96
C ILE A 57 7.72 2.49 32.75
N THR A 58 7.77 1.82 31.59
CA THR A 58 7.16 2.29 30.33
C THR A 58 5.70 1.88 30.18
N ALA A 59 5.33 0.70 30.69
CA ALA A 59 3.97 0.17 30.61
C ALA A 59 3.69 -0.80 31.76
N THR A 60 2.42 -0.87 32.16
CA THR A 60 1.87 -1.88 33.08
C THR A 60 0.63 -2.49 32.45
N GLY A 61 0.43 -3.80 32.56
CA GLY A 61 -0.71 -4.49 32.01
C GLY A 61 -0.90 -5.88 32.63
N TRP A 62 -1.98 -6.56 32.25
CA TRP A 62 -2.30 -7.91 32.67
C TRP A 62 -2.57 -8.79 31.44
N VAL A 63 -2.41 -10.10 31.58
CA VAL A 63 -2.56 -11.05 30.46
C VAL A 63 -4.05 -11.28 30.21
N GLN A 64 -4.54 -10.76 29.08
CA GLN A 64 -5.95 -10.88 28.68
C GLN A 64 -6.32 -12.29 28.23
N GLU A 65 -5.54 -12.86 27.31
CA GLU A 65 -5.86 -14.15 26.67
C GLU A 65 -4.58 -14.81 26.14
N PHE A 66 -4.54 -16.15 26.19
CA PHE A 66 -3.41 -16.94 25.71
C PHE A 66 -3.88 -17.86 24.57
N ASN A 67 -3.57 -17.48 23.32
CA ASN A 67 -3.92 -18.24 22.12
C ASN A 67 -2.70 -18.38 21.22
N ASN A 68 -2.53 -19.56 20.63
CA ASN A 68 -1.43 -19.87 19.70
C ASN A 68 -1.58 -19.17 18.35
N THR A 69 -2.77 -18.65 18.02
CA THR A 69 -3.02 -17.91 16.77
C THR A 69 -3.78 -16.61 17.02
N ALA A 70 -3.09 -15.48 16.86
CA ALA A 70 -3.70 -14.16 16.96
C ALA A 70 -4.01 -13.61 15.56
N ARG A 71 -5.29 -13.29 15.29
CA ARG A 71 -5.71 -12.68 14.02
C ARG A 71 -5.58 -11.17 14.08
N ILE A 72 -4.36 -10.66 13.89
CA ILE A 72 -4.06 -9.23 13.92
C ILE A 72 -4.08 -8.66 12.50
N VAL A 73 -5.07 -7.82 12.18
CA VAL A 73 -5.20 -7.15 10.89
C VAL A 73 -4.77 -5.68 10.99
N LYS A 74 -4.27 -5.11 9.89
CA LYS A 74 -4.01 -3.67 9.80
C LYS A 74 -4.84 -3.13 8.66
N LYS A 75 -5.42 -1.97 8.91
CA LYS A 75 -6.19 -1.26 7.91
C LYS A 75 -5.26 -0.63 6.87
N ILE A 76 -5.41 -1.01 5.61
CA ILE A 76 -4.75 -0.35 4.48
C ILE A 76 -5.76 0.52 3.72
N LYS A 77 -5.29 1.66 3.21
CA LYS A 77 -6.08 2.54 2.35
C LYS A 77 -5.38 2.64 1.01
N LEU A 78 -5.99 2.10 -0.04
CA LEU A 78 -5.55 2.35 -1.41
C LEU A 78 -6.26 3.61 -1.90
N THR A 79 -5.51 4.51 -2.54
CA THR A 79 -6.02 5.80 -3.02
C THR A 79 -5.69 5.98 -4.48
N GLY A 80 -6.62 6.49 -5.27
CA GLY A 80 -6.42 6.80 -6.68
C GLY A 80 -7.11 8.09 -7.08
N THR A 81 -6.78 8.55 -8.28
CA THR A 81 -7.34 9.78 -8.88
C THR A 81 -8.05 9.45 -10.19
N PRO A 82 -9.15 10.12 -10.52
CA PRO A 82 -9.81 9.95 -11.81
C PRO A 82 -8.92 10.48 -12.93
N CYS A 83 -8.87 9.72 -14.02
CA CYS A 83 -8.13 10.05 -15.23
C CYS A 83 -9.06 10.44 -16.39
N LYS A 84 -10.19 9.74 -16.53
CA LYS A 84 -11.24 10.04 -17.50
C LYS A 84 -12.59 9.75 -16.86
N ILE A 85 -13.48 10.73 -16.90
CA ILE A 85 -14.81 10.63 -16.31
C ILE A 85 -15.83 10.53 -17.44
N PHE A 86 -16.68 9.54 -17.36
CA PHE A 86 -17.90 9.42 -18.15
C PHE A 86 -19.09 9.76 -17.23
N LYS A 87 -20.32 9.36 -17.56
CA LYS A 87 -21.51 9.63 -16.71
C LYS A 87 -21.34 9.08 -15.28
N LYS A 88 -21.70 7.81 -15.08
CA LYS A 88 -21.59 7.13 -13.78
C LYS A 88 -20.37 6.21 -13.70
N THR A 89 -19.41 6.38 -14.61
CA THR A 89 -18.22 5.55 -14.70
C THR A 89 -16.99 6.43 -14.83
N ALA A 90 -15.88 6.01 -14.22
CA ALA A 90 -14.61 6.69 -14.36
C ALA A 90 -13.46 5.69 -14.43
N LEU A 91 -12.39 6.10 -15.09
CA LEU A 91 -11.10 5.41 -15.08
C LEU A 91 -10.25 6.01 -13.96
N ILE A 92 -9.81 5.17 -13.02
CA ILE A 92 -9.04 5.61 -11.85
C ILE A 92 -7.59 5.15 -12.01
N LYS A 93 -6.65 6.09 -11.91
CA LYS A 93 -5.21 5.85 -11.99
C LYS A 93 -4.55 5.92 -10.62
N GLY A 94 -3.43 5.22 -10.47
CA GLY A 94 -2.58 5.25 -9.28
C GLY A 94 -3.16 4.53 -8.06
N MET A 95 -4.32 3.87 -8.19
CA MET A 95 -4.90 3.05 -7.10
C MET A 95 -4.30 1.64 -7.06
N PHE A 96 -3.89 1.12 -8.21
CA PHE A 96 -3.24 -0.17 -8.39
C PHE A 96 -2.00 0.01 -9.26
N THR A 97 -1.06 -0.92 -9.15
CA THR A 97 0.18 -0.92 -9.94
C THR A 97 0.08 -1.80 -11.19
N SER A 98 -0.74 -2.86 -11.14
CA SER A 98 -0.89 -3.82 -12.24
C SER A 98 -2.34 -4.25 -12.47
N ASP A 99 -2.64 -4.72 -13.69
CA ASP A 99 -3.99 -5.20 -14.04
C ASP A 99 -4.39 -6.46 -13.25
N LEU A 100 -3.41 -7.27 -12.83
CA LEU A 100 -3.63 -8.44 -11.97
C LEU A 100 -4.11 -8.02 -10.58
N GLU A 101 -3.62 -6.91 -10.05
CA GLU A 101 -4.15 -6.34 -8.80
C GLU A 101 -5.58 -5.86 -8.97
N VAL A 102 -5.89 -5.17 -10.07
CA VAL A 102 -7.27 -4.74 -10.36
C VAL A 102 -8.21 -5.93 -10.40
N ALA A 103 -7.80 -7.04 -11.01
CA ALA A 103 -8.60 -8.27 -11.05
C ALA A 103 -8.84 -8.88 -9.66
N ARG A 104 -7.88 -8.80 -8.73
CA ARG A 104 -8.05 -9.25 -7.34
C ARG A 104 -9.07 -8.41 -6.57
N PHE A 105 -9.18 -7.13 -6.90
CA PHE A 105 -10.12 -6.20 -6.28
C PHE A 105 -11.36 -5.92 -7.15
N GLU A 106 -11.64 -6.75 -8.15
CA GLU A 106 -12.90 -6.66 -8.92
C GLU A 106 -14.09 -6.86 -7.97
N GLY A 107 -15.09 -5.99 -8.10
CA GLY A 107 -16.26 -5.98 -7.24
C GLY A 107 -16.07 -5.31 -5.88
N ALA A 108 -14.86 -4.86 -5.54
CA ALA A 108 -14.61 -4.17 -4.27
C ALA A 108 -15.36 -2.82 -4.18
N ALA A 109 -15.84 -2.52 -2.97
CA ALA A 109 -16.52 -1.25 -2.68
C ALA A 109 -15.49 -0.13 -2.50
N ILE A 110 -15.72 0.98 -3.21
CA ILE A 110 -14.88 2.18 -3.17
C ILE A 110 -15.72 3.39 -2.80
N ARG A 111 -15.07 4.44 -2.30
CA ARG A 111 -15.73 5.71 -1.99
C ARG A 111 -14.84 6.88 -2.40
N THR A 112 -15.45 7.98 -2.81
CA THR A 112 -14.74 9.25 -2.96
C THR A 112 -14.67 10.00 -1.62
N VAL A 113 -13.76 10.96 -1.51
CA VAL A 113 -13.72 11.91 -0.37
C VAL A 113 -15.03 12.70 -0.27
N SER A 114 -15.66 12.98 -1.42
CA SER A 114 -16.97 13.63 -1.52
C SER A 114 -18.15 12.75 -1.07
N GLY A 115 -17.91 11.49 -0.70
CA GLY A 115 -18.91 10.59 -0.11
C GLY A 115 -19.70 9.75 -1.10
N ILE A 116 -19.41 9.85 -2.41
CA ILE A 116 -20.05 9.06 -3.46
C ILE A 116 -19.52 7.63 -3.38
N ARG A 117 -20.44 6.65 -3.40
CA ARG A 117 -20.10 5.23 -3.37
C ARG A 117 -19.90 4.72 -4.78
N GLY A 118 -19.05 3.72 -4.90
CA GLY A 118 -18.79 3.06 -6.17
C GLY A 118 -18.28 1.63 -5.99
N GLN A 119 -18.02 1.00 -7.13
CA GLN A 119 -17.51 -0.35 -7.24
C GLN A 119 -16.44 -0.44 -8.32
N VAL A 120 -15.37 -1.19 -8.04
CA VAL A 120 -14.38 -1.56 -9.05
C VAL A 120 -14.99 -2.59 -10.00
N LYS A 121 -14.90 -2.35 -11.31
CA LYS A 121 -15.34 -3.31 -12.33
C LYS A 121 -14.16 -4.09 -12.88
N LYS A 122 -13.45 -3.59 -13.88
CA LYS A 122 -12.38 -4.33 -14.56
C LYS A 122 -11.18 -3.44 -14.83
N ALA A 123 -10.02 -4.05 -15.06
CA ALA A 123 -8.87 -3.35 -15.62
C ALA A 123 -9.26 -2.70 -16.97
N ALA A 124 -8.87 -1.44 -17.15
CA ALA A 124 -9.12 -0.70 -18.37
C ALA A 124 -7.94 -0.88 -19.31
N LYS A 125 -8.20 -1.48 -20.48
CA LYS A 125 -7.24 -1.46 -21.59
C LYS A 125 -7.37 -0.10 -22.27
N ILE A 126 -6.45 0.80 -21.97
CA ILE A 126 -6.41 2.10 -22.65
C ILE A 126 -5.58 1.92 -23.90
N GLU A 127 -6.24 2.03 -25.05
CA GLU A 127 -5.54 2.05 -26.32
C GLU A 127 -4.61 3.28 -26.37
N PRO A 128 -3.36 3.13 -26.82
CA PRO A 128 -2.32 4.15 -26.75
C PRO A 128 -2.59 5.46 -27.53
N GLY A 129 -3.74 5.59 -28.20
CA GLY A 129 -4.13 6.77 -28.98
C GLY A 129 -4.93 7.84 -28.23
N ASP A 130 -5.61 7.48 -27.13
CA ASP A 130 -6.60 8.36 -26.47
C ASP A 130 -6.03 9.24 -25.35
N MET A 131 -4.79 8.99 -24.93
CA MET A 131 -4.05 9.87 -24.03
C MET A 131 -2.76 10.27 -24.72
N LEU A 132 -2.51 11.58 -24.78
CA LEU A 132 -1.19 12.12 -25.14
C LEU A 132 -0.16 11.41 -24.25
N LYS A 133 0.57 10.47 -24.85
CA LYS A 133 1.71 9.80 -24.22
C LYS A 133 2.71 10.87 -23.80
N ARG A 134 2.60 11.38 -22.58
CA ARG A 134 3.76 11.93 -21.91
C ARG A 134 4.69 10.74 -21.75
N LYS A 135 5.78 10.73 -22.53
CA LYS A 135 6.75 9.63 -22.59
C LYS A 135 7.06 9.13 -21.17
N GLY A 136 6.54 7.96 -20.82
CA GLY A 136 6.79 7.31 -19.52
C GLY A 136 5.59 7.12 -18.58
N GLU A 137 4.36 7.53 -18.93
CA GLU A 137 3.20 7.24 -18.05
C GLU A 137 2.82 5.75 -18.12
N ASN A 138 2.80 5.08 -16.97
CA ASN A 138 2.50 3.66 -16.85
C ASN A 138 1.00 3.45 -17.12
N ILE A 139 0.68 2.68 -18.15
CA ILE A 139 -0.71 2.46 -18.62
C ILE A 139 -1.37 1.31 -17.84
N GLU A 140 -0.58 0.54 -17.10
CA GLU A 140 -1.00 -0.61 -16.33
C GLU A 140 -1.65 -0.19 -14.99
N GLY A 141 -2.57 -1.02 -14.48
CA GLY A 141 -3.19 -0.81 -13.17
C GLY A 141 -4.31 0.24 -13.16
N ILE A 142 -4.79 0.68 -14.33
CA ILE A 142 -5.92 1.59 -14.42
C ILE A 142 -7.22 0.80 -14.26
N ALA A 143 -8.02 1.16 -13.25
CA ALA A 143 -9.27 0.48 -12.95
C ALA A 143 -10.47 1.24 -13.50
N ARG A 144 -11.36 0.54 -14.21
CA ARG A 144 -12.69 1.04 -14.53
C ARG A 144 -13.60 0.89 -13.31
N CYS A 145 -14.15 2.01 -12.85
CA CYS A 145 -14.99 2.08 -11.67
C CYS A 145 -16.38 2.64 -12.03
N THR A 146 -17.43 2.12 -11.39
CA THR A 146 -18.80 2.65 -11.46
C THR A 146 -19.15 3.36 -10.17
N PHE A 147 -19.85 4.49 -10.26
CA PHE A 147 -20.27 5.30 -9.12
C PHE A 147 -21.78 5.51 -9.14
N GLU A 148 -22.36 5.82 -7.98
CA GLU A 148 -23.79 6.14 -7.84
C GLU A 148 -24.15 7.44 -8.58
N ASP A 149 -23.23 8.40 -8.57
CA ASP A 149 -23.35 9.72 -9.19
C ASP A 149 -22.06 10.12 -9.94
N ILE A 150 -22.12 11.23 -10.67
CA ILE A 150 -21.01 11.80 -11.43
C ILE A 150 -19.98 12.36 -10.43
N ILE A 151 -18.73 11.88 -10.55
CA ILE A 151 -17.60 12.36 -9.73
C ILE A 151 -16.89 13.53 -10.41
N LEU A 152 -16.12 14.30 -9.63
CA LEU A 152 -15.31 15.41 -10.16
C LEU A 152 -13.87 14.96 -10.42
N MET A 153 -13.17 15.66 -11.33
CA MET A 153 -11.77 15.37 -11.64
C MET A 153 -10.83 15.63 -10.45
N SER A 154 -11.25 16.48 -9.50
CA SER A 154 -10.55 16.78 -8.26
C SER A 154 -10.78 15.75 -7.15
N ASP A 155 -11.68 14.79 -7.33
CA ASP A 155 -11.99 13.81 -6.29
C ASP A 155 -10.85 12.80 -6.11
N ILE A 156 -10.64 12.40 -4.86
CA ILE A 156 -9.78 11.26 -4.52
C ILE A 156 -10.68 10.08 -4.22
N VAL A 157 -10.44 8.96 -4.90
CA VAL A 157 -11.12 7.68 -4.69
C VAL A 157 -10.27 6.84 -3.75
N PHE A 158 -10.90 6.16 -2.79
CA PHE A 158 -10.20 5.24 -1.91
C PHE A 158 -10.96 3.94 -1.68
N LEU A 159 -10.19 2.89 -1.44
CA LEU A 159 -10.64 1.57 -1.01
C LEU A 159 -10.18 1.34 0.43
N ARG A 160 -11.06 0.76 1.26
CA ARG A 160 -10.72 0.32 2.62
C ARG A 160 -10.85 -1.19 2.68
N ALA A 161 -9.72 -1.86 2.93
CA ALA A 161 -9.61 -3.30 3.19
C ALA A 161 -9.16 -3.54 4.63
#